data_AF-A0A4Y9YVH1-F1
#
_entry.id   AF-A0A4Y9YVH1-F1
#
_cell.length_a   1.000
_cell.length_b   1.000
_cell.length_c   1.000
_cell.angle_alpha   90.00
_cell.angle_beta   90.00
_cell.angle_gamma   90.00
#
_symmetry.space_group_name_H-M   'P 1'
#
loop_
_entity.id
_entity.type
_entity.pdbx_description
1 polymer ?
#
loop_
_entity_poly.entity_id
_entity_poly.type
_entity_poly.pdbx_seq_one_letter_code
_entity_poly.pdbx_strand_id
1 'polypeptide(L)'
;MATLGIPYFLEDRTGLLTGSDFVDVHDRMRLSVRCSLRDAAHTAYMIYDMTYPSNAQPAAALDYPSNNGLGSIMIHGRGSWQMNQYLVKLSPFGSSRNRKFTASDGQEYRWSWRTRDGFEWVCLNASGYLVAYYNLKIPGEPHYQSSSGCMFTVDESYPHLAVELLASLLIMRHIAEHNL
;
A
#
# COMPACT_ATOMS: atom_id res chain seq x y z
N MET A 1 -15.98 7.00 -13.53
CA MET A 1 -14.89 6.31 -14.27
C MET A 1 -15.51 5.12 -15.00
N ALA A 2 -15.09 4.83 -16.23
CA ALA A 2 -15.58 3.67 -16.97
C ALA A 2 -15.04 2.38 -16.33
N THR A 3 -15.95 1.46 -15.97
CA THR A 3 -15.60 0.11 -15.50
C THR A 3 -15.35 -0.77 -16.70
N LEU A 4 -14.12 -1.28 -16.84
CA LEU A 4 -13.73 -2.14 -17.96
C LEU A 4 -13.95 -3.63 -17.66
N GLY A 5 -14.43 -4.00 -16.47
CA GLY A 5 -14.52 -5.41 -16.05
C GLY A 5 -13.15 -5.99 -15.64
N ILE A 6 -12.17 -5.13 -15.31
CA ILE A 6 -10.79 -5.53 -15.07
C ILE A 6 -10.14 -4.77 -13.91
N PRO A 7 -9.41 -5.46 -13.01
CA PRO A 7 -8.65 -4.87 -11.91
C PRO A 7 -7.66 -3.79 -12.35
N TYR A 8 -7.26 -2.92 -11.42
CA TYR A 8 -6.17 -1.96 -11.60
C TYR A 8 -4.85 -2.65 -11.34
N PHE A 9 -3.99 -2.74 -12.36
CA PHE A 9 -2.68 -3.37 -12.27
C PHE A 9 -1.62 -2.28 -12.14
N LEU A 10 -1.36 -1.84 -10.92
CA LEU A 10 -0.46 -0.74 -10.63
C LEU A 10 0.98 -1.25 -10.56
N GLU A 11 1.73 -1.02 -11.62
CA GLU A 11 3.14 -1.38 -11.74
C GLU A 11 3.98 -0.57 -10.75
N ASP A 12 4.65 -1.25 -9.80
CA ASP A 12 5.60 -0.61 -8.87
C ASP A 12 6.93 -0.40 -9.61
N ARG A 13 7.27 0.86 -9.90
CA ARG A 13 8.42 1.20 -10.75
C ARG A 13 9.77 0.85 -10.12
N THR A 14 9.91 0.96 -8.81
CA THR A 14 11.20 0.75 -8.11
C THR A 14 11.21 -0.50 -7.23
N GLY A 15 10.04 -0.94 -6.74
CA GLY A 15 9.93 -2.00 -5.74
C GLY A 15 10.42 -1.56 -4.35
N LEU A 16 10.80 -0.30 -4.16
CA LEU A 16 11.42 0.20 -2.93
C LEU A 16 10.39 0.84 -2.00
N LEU A 17 10.58 0.65 -0.68
CA LEU A 17 9.76 1.32 0.33
C LEU A 17 10.08 2.81 0.49
N THR A 18 11.25 3.25 0.01
CA THR A 18 11.70 4.64 0.12
C THR A 18 11.05 5.59 -0.89
N GLY A 19 10.26 5.06 -1.83
CA GLY A 19 9.56 5.82 -2.85
C GLY A 19 9.45 5.06 -4.16
N SER A 20 8.30 5.16 -4.79
CA SER A 20 8.02 4.55 -6.08
C SER A 20 6.83 5.24 -6.77
N ASP A 21 6.71 5.02 -8.06
CA ASP A 21 5.48 5.28 -8.81
C ASP A 21 4.74 3.97 -9.02
N PHE A 22 3.42 4.02 -8.88
CA PHE A 22 2.48 2.94 -9.08
C PHE A 22 1.58 3.33 -10.25
N VAL A 23 1.81 2.74 -11.42
CA VAL A 23 1.16 3.16 -12.67
C VAL A 23 0.30 2.02 -13.19
N ASP A 24 -1.00 2.25 -13.37
CA ASP A 24 -1.89 1.25 -13.98
C ASP A 24 -1.45 0.94 -15.40
N VAL A 25 -1.37 -0.34 -15.77
CA VAL A 25 -0.98 -0.76 -17.13
C VAL A 25 -1.93 -0.28 -18.23
N HIS A 26 -3.14 0.16 -17.86
CA HIS A 26 -4.13 0.75 -18.76
C HIS A 26 -4.25 2.27 -18.58
N ASP A 27 -3.29 2.91 -17.91
CA ASP A 27 -3.23 4.36 -17.67
C ASP A 27 -4.46 4.95 -16.96
N ARG A 28 -5.22 4.13 -16.21
CA ARG A 28 -6.44 4.60 -15.52
C ARG A 28 -6.18 5.22 -14.16
N MET A 29 -5.03 4.93 -13.56
CA MET A 29 -4.67 5.37 -12.21
C MET A 29 -3.15 5.50 -12.10
N ARG A 30 -2.70 6.56 -11.42
CA ARG A 30 -1.29 6.74 -11.09
C ARG A 30 -1.16 7.24 -9.66
N LEU A 31 -0.48 6.45 -8.82
CA LEU A 31 -0.14 6.83 -7.45
C LEU A 31 1.38 7.03 -7.34
N SER A 32 1.80 7.99 -6.54
CA SER A 32 3.21 8.36 -6.38
C SER A 32 3.56 8.43 -4.91
N VAL A 33 4.58 7.68 -4.49
CA VAL A 33 5.11 7.67 -3.14
C VAL A 33 6.44 8.42 -3.15
N ARG A 34 6.58 9.43 -2.30
CA ARG A 34 7.78 10.26 -2.22
C ARG A 34 8.23 10.43 -0.78
N CYS A 35 9.52 10.25 -0.53
CA CYS A 35 10.15 10.69 0.72
C CYS A 35 10.15 12.23 0.72
N SER A 36 9.33 12.85 1.57
CA SER A 36 9.21 14.30 1.67
C SER A 36 10.06 14.90 2.79
N LEU A 37 10.38 14.09 3.81
CA LEU A 37 11.23 14.48 4.93
C LEU A 37 12.08 13.28 5.34
N ARG A 38 13.36 13.52 5.60
CA ARG A 38 14.26 12.57 6.25
C ARG A 38 15.25 13.35 7.10
N ASP A 39 15.14 13.20 8.41
CA ASP A 39 16.06 13.79 9.36
C ASP A 39 16.51 12.76 10.41
N ALA A 40 17.23 13.21 11.44
CA ALA A 40 17.77 12.34 12.47
C ALA A 40 16.68 11.70 13.37
N ALA A 41 15.47 12.26 13.38
CA ALA A 41 14.38 11.85 14.25
C ALA A 41 13.27 11.10 13.50
N HIS A 42 12.98 11.49 12.26
CA HIS A 42 11.82 11.00 11.51
C HIS A 42 12.10 10.85 10.01
N THR A 43 11.36 9.94 9.37
CA THR A 43 11.25 9.83 7.91
C THR A 43 9.78 9.84 7.52
N ALA A 44 9.38 10.80 6.69
CA ALA A 44 8.02 10.94 6.20
C ALA A 44 7.93 10.65 4.70
N TYR A 45 6.92 9.85 4.35
CA TYR A 45 6.55 9.53 2.98
C TYR A 45 5.15 10.07 2.69
N MET A 46 5.00 10.74 1.55
CA MET A 46 3.71 11.23 1.07
C MET A 46 3.26 10.40 -0.13
N ILE A 47 1.97 10.10 -0.16
CA ILE A 47 1.31 9.40 -1.25
C ILE A 47 0.43 10.42 -1.99
N TYR A 48 0.66 10.56 -3.28
CA TYR A 48 -0.08 11.46 -4.16
C TYR A 48 -0.91 10.64 -5.15
N ASP A 49 -2.16 11.04 -5.35
CA ASP A 49 -2.95 10.59 -6.49
C ASP A 49 -2.66 11.52 -7.67
N MET A 50 -1.88 11.02 -8.61
CA MET A 50 -1.44 11.74 -9.81
C MET A 50 -2.31 11.40 -11.03
N THR A 51 -3.43 10.69 -10.83
CA THR A 51 -4.38 10.37 -11.91
C THR A 51 -4.91 11.64 -12.57
N TYR A 52 -5.08 12.71 -11.78
CA TYR A 52 -5.41 14.04 -12.26
C TYR A 52 -4.34 15.05 -11.76
N PRO A 53 -3.48 15.59 -12.64
CA PRO A 53 -2.32 16.38 -12.25
C PRO A 53 -2.63 17.73 -11.58
N SER A 54 -3.90 18.11 -11.47
CA SER A 54 -4.34 19.29 -10.73
C SER A 54 -4.26 19.14 -9.19
N ASN A 55 -4.12 17.92 -8.68
CA ASN A 55 -4.02 17.66 -7.24
C ASN A 55 -2.56 17.69 -6.77
N ALA A 56 -2.12 18.85 -6.30
CA ALA A 56 -0.81 19.00 -5.64
C ALA A 56 -0.80 18.53 -4.18
N GLN A 57 -1.96 18.21 -3.60
CA GLN A 57 -2.06 17.80 -2.19
C GLN A 57 -1.84 16.29 -2.03
N PRO A 58 -1.09 15.87 -0.99
CA PRO A 58 -0.93 14.46 -0.69
C PRO A 58 -2.27 13.84 -0.23
N ALA A 59 -2.59 12.67 -0.77
CA ALA A 59 -3.77 11.89 -0.41
C ALA A 59 -3.56 11.10 0.90
N ALA A 60 -2.31 10.77 1.21
CA ALA A 60 -1.93 10.21 2.51
C ALA A 60 -0.48 10.57 2.88
N ALA A 61 -0.15 10.49 4.16
CA ALA A 61 1.19 10.64 4.69
C ALA A 61 1.50 9.52 5.70
N LEU A 62 2.71 8.99 5.63
CA LEU A 62 3.26 7.98 6.53
C LEU A 62 4.49 8.57 7.20
N ASP A 63 4.49 8.67 8.52
CA ASP A 63 5.60 9.20 9.30
C ASP A 63 6.16 8.09 10.19
N TYR A 64 7.45 7.79 10.02
CA TYR A 64 8.17 6.76 10.74
C TYR A 64 9.24 7.37 11.64
N PRO A 65 9.36 6.96 12.91
CA PRO A 65 10.48 7.33 13.77
C PRO A 65 11.81 6.75 13.26
N SER A 66 12.93 7.37 13.64
CA SER A 66 14.28 6.99 13.21
C SER A 66 14.73 5.60 13.69
N ASN A 67 14.03 4.99 14.65
CA ASN A 67 14.28 3.62 15.10
C ASN A 67 13.61 2.55 14.22
N ASN A 68 13.12 2.92 13.03
CA ASN A 68 12.32 2.07 12.12
C ASN A 68 11.03 1.53 12.75
N GLY A 69 10.58 2.08 13.88
CA GLY A 69 9.32 1.70 14.51
C GLY A 69 8.10 2.13 13.69
N LEU A 70 6.92 1.73 14.15
CA LEU A 70 5.66 2.27 13.63
C LEU A 70 5.44 3.68 14.18
N GLY A 71 5.15 4.63 13.30
CA GLY A 71 4.77 5.99 13.68
C GLY A 71 3.31 6.28 13.36
N SER A 72 3.04 7.33 12.59
CA SER A 72 1.69 7.81 12.30
C SER A 72 1.32 7.73 10.83
N ILE A 73 0.03 7.52 10.56
CA ILE A 73 -0.57 7.60 9.24
C ILE A 73 -1.63 8.70 9.24
N MET A 74 -1.60 9.54 8.22
CA MET A 74 -2.66 10.50 7.91
C MET A 74 -3.27 10.16 6.56
N ILE A 75 -4.59 10.07 6.50
CA ILE A 75 -5.33 9.91 5.24
C ILE A 75 -6.17 11.17 5.05
N HIS A 76 -6.07 11.79 3.87
CA HIS A 76 -6.79 13.01 3.55
C HIS A 76 -8.29 12.83 3.79
N GLY A 77 -8.91 13.79 4.47
CA GLY A 77 -10.33 13.75 4.81
C GLY A 77 -10.72 12.81 5.97
N ARG A 78 -9.80 12.00 6.52
CA ARG A 78 -10.12 11.12 7.67
C ARG A 78 -9.35 11.41 8.95
N GLY A 79 -8.22 12.10 8.88
CA GLY A 79 -7.41 12.49 10.04
C GLY A 79 -6.11 11.69 10.18
N SER A 80 -5.52 11.72 11.37
CA SER A 80 -4.24 11.08 11.70
C SER A 80 -4.40 10.06 12.82
N TRP A 81 -3.70 8.93 12.70
CA TRP A 81 -3.67 7.85 13.67
C TRP A 81 -2.28 7.29 13.88
N GLN A 82 -2.07 6.66 15.02
CA GLN A 82 -0.92 5.77 15.21
C GLN A 82 -1.09 4.53 14.32
N MET A 83 -0.04 4.15 13.60
CA MET A 83 -0.10 3.02 12.66
C MET A 83 -0.47 1.69 13.35
N ASN A 84 -0.13 1.52 14.63
CA ASN A 84 -0.51 0.34 15.42
C ASN A 84 -2.01 0.30 15.81
N GLN A 85 -2.67 1.45 15.84
CA GLN A 85 -4.12 1.57 16.06
C GLN A 85 -4.87 1.45 14.74
N TYR A 86 -4.29 1.95 13.65
CA TYR A 86 -4.84 1.82 12.31
C TYR A 86 -4.75 0.38 11.76
N LEU A 87 -3.57 -0.25 11.88
CA LEU A 87 -3.31 -1.64 11.49
C LEU A 87 -3.13 -2.54 12.71
N VAL A 88 -4.21 -3.20 13.09
CA VAL A 88 -4.30 -4.02 14.30
C VAL A 88 -3.96 -5.48 13.99
N LYS A 89 -3.14 -6.10 14.84
CA LYS A 89 -2.85 -7.55 14.75
C LYS A 89 -4.14 -8.36 14.91
N LEU A 90 -4.32 -9.40 14.09
CA LEU A 90 -5.49 -10.28 14.20
C LEU A 90 -5.50 -11.12 15.48
N SER A 91 -4.32 -11.41 16.04
CA SER A 91 -4.16 -12.08 17.33
C SER A 91 -2.97 -11.45 18.06
N PRO A 92 -3.07 -11.19 19.39
CA PRO A 92 -1.96 -10.63 20.17
C PRO A 92 -0.68 -11.46 20.10
N PHE A 93 -0.81 -12.78 20.03
CA PHE A 93 0.31 -13.74 19.93
C PHE A 93 0.53 -14.27 18.50
N GLY A 94 -0.20 -13.72 17.53
CA GLY A 94 -0.11 -14.12 16.13
C GLY A 94 1.02 -13.43 15.38
N SER A 95 1.21 -13.84 14.12
CA SER A 95 2.13 -13.18 13.19
C SER A 95 1.79 -11.69 13.07
N SER A 96 2.81 -10.84 13.19
CA SER A 96 2.68 -9.40 12.97
C SER A 96 2.43 -9.01 11.52
N ARG A 97 2.64 -9.96 10.60
CA ARG A 97 2.40 -9.84 9.15
C ARG A 97 0.96 -10.24 8.76
N ASN A 98 0.07 -10.34 9.76
CA ASN A 98 -1.37 -10.53 9.60
C ASN A 98 -2.11 -9.46 10.40
N ARG A 99 -2.59 -8.42 9.70
CA ARG A 99 -3.22 -7.26 10.34
C ARG A 99 -4.47 -6.82 9.61
N LYS A 100 -5.34 -6.14 10.33
CA LYS A 100 -6.58 -5.58 9.82
C LYS A 100 -6.66 -4.07 10.01
N PHE A 101 -7.44 -3.41 9.17
CA PHE A 101 -7.76 -1.99 9.27
C PHE A 101 -9.20 -1.73 8.81
N THR A 102 -9.74 -0.57 9.18
CA THR A 102 -11.06 -0.10 8.73
C THR A 102 -10.87 1.05 7.74
N ALA A 103 -11.32 0.86 6.49
CA ALA A 103 -11.18 1.86 5.43
C ALA A 103 -12.25 2.97 5.54
N SER A 104 -12.22 3.95 4.64
CA SER A 104 -13.19 5.07 4.63
C SER A 104 -14.63 4.65 4.40
N ASP A 105 -14.87 3.52 3.76
CA ASP A 105 -16.19 2.95 3.53
C ASP A 105 -16.79 2.26 4.78
N GLY A 106 -16.05 2.24 5.90
CA GLY A 106 -16.46 1.64 7.15
C GLY A 106 -16.29 0.13 7.22
N GLN A 107 -15.76 -0.51 6.17
CA GLN A 107 -15.54 -1.96 6.14
C GLN A 107 -14.16 -2.36 6.67
N GLU A 108 -14.08 -3.58 7.18
CA GLU A 108 -12.83 -4.19 7.66
C GLU A 108 -12.13 -4.94 6.52
N TYR A 109 -10.82 -4.69 6.41
CA TYR A 109 -9.93 -5.32 5.45
C TYR A 109 -8.74 -5.94 6.16
N ARG A 110 -8.18 -7.02 5.59
CA ARG A 110 -7.15 -7.84 6.23
C ARG A 110 -6.00 -8.10 5.28
N TRP A 111 -4.82 -7.64 5.66
CA TRP A 111 -3.56 -7.97 4.99
C TRP A 111 -2.93 -9.22 5.59
N SER A 112 -2.50 -10.12 4.71
CA SER A 112 -1.79 -11.35 5.06
C SER A 112 -0.59 -11.60 4.15
N TRP A 113 0.54 -11.94 4.76
CA TRP A 113 1.79 -12.21 4.05
C TRP A 113 1.90 -13.67 3.60
N ARG A 114 2.12 -13.89 2.29
CA ARG A 114 2.40 -15.20 1.67
C ARG A 114 1.46 -16.33 2.09
N THR A 115 0.17 -16.02 2.18
CA THR A 115 -0.88 -17.02 2.51
C THR A 115 -1.46 -17.70 1.27
N ARG A 116 -1.15 -17.20 0.07
CA ARG A 116 -1.55 -17.76 -1.22
C ARG A 116 -0.35 -17.76 -2.16
N ASP A 117 -0.20 -18.83 -2.93
CA ASP A 117 0.91 -18.96 -3.88
C ASP A 117 0.90 -17.83 -4.91
N GLY A 118 2.09 -17.33 -5.23
CA GLY A 118 2.28 -16.22 -6.18
C GLY A 118 2.01 -14.83 -5.60
N PHE A 119 1.44 -14.72 -4.39
CA PHE A 119 1.17 -13.44 -3.75
C PHE A 119 2.11 -13.19 -2.57
N GLU A 120 2.80 -12.04 -2.58
CA GLU A 120 3.56 -11.64 -1.41
C GLU A 120 2.64 -11.08 -0.32
N TRP A 121 1.69 -10.23 -0.70
CA TRP A 121 0.66 -9.71 0.19
C TRP A 121 -0.72 -9.89 -0.42
N VAL A 122 -1.69 -10.28 0.41
CA VAL A 122 -3.09 -10.43 0.02
C VAL A 122 -3.96 -9.61 0.96
N CYS A 123 -4.86 -8.79 0.41
CA CYS A 123 -5.86 -8.04 1.14
C CYS A 123 -7.24 -8.64 0.87
N LEU A 124 -7.93 -9.07 1.92
CA LEU A 124 -9.30 -9.57 1.83
C LEU A 124 -10.27 -8.68 2.60
N ASN A 125 -11.52 -8.60 2.16
CA ASN A 125 -12.59 -8.02 2.98
C ASN A 125 -13.10 -9.03 4.04
N ALA A 126 -14.05 -8.61 4.87
CA ALA A 126 -14.63 -9.44 5.92
C ALA A 126 -15.28 -10.75 5.43
N SER A 127 -15.77 -10.77 4.18
CA SER A 127 -16.36 -11.96 3.55
C SER A 127 -15.33 -12.86 2.85
N GLY A 128 -14.04 -12.50 2.88
CA GLY A 128 -12.96 -13.27 2.27
C GLY A 128 -12.75 -13.01 0.77
N TYR A 129 -13.42 -12.02 0.19
CA TYR A 129 -13.19 -11.62 -1.20
C TYR A 129 -11.86 -10.89 -1.33
N LEU A 130 -11.18 -11.13 -2.45
CA LEU A 130 -9.91 -10.48 -2.79
C LEU A 130 -10.15 -9.02 -3.17
N VAL A 131 -9.52 -8.11 -2.44
CA VAL A 131 -9.68 -6.66 -2.63
C VAL A 131 -8.42 -6.06 -3.28
N ALA A 132 -7.26 -6.53 -2.83
CA ALA A 132 -5.98 -6.13 -3.40
C ALA A 132 -4.92 -7.18 -3.13
N TYR A 133 -3.83 -7.15 -3.88
CA TYR A 133 -2.65 -7.96 -3.61
C TYR A 133 -1.38 -7.30 -4.15
N TYR A 134 -0.22 -7.75 -3.65
CA TYR A 134 1.08 -7.34 -4.13
C TYR A 134 1.94 -8.55 -4.47
N ASN A 135 2.52 -8.53 -5.67
CA ASN A 135 3.37 -9.60 -6.19
C ASN A 135 4.77 -9.09 -6.46
N LEU A 136 5.75 -9.93 -6.17
CA LEU A 136 7.12 -9.73 -6.59
C LEU A 136 7.30 -10.15 -8.05
N LYS A 137 8.30 -9.55 -8.67
CA LYS A 137 8.82 -10.02 -9.97
C LYS A 137 9.12 -11.52 -9.93
N ILE A 138 8.81 -12.23 -11.01
CA ILE A 138 9.03 -13.67 -11.09
C ILE A 138 10.54 -13.96 -11.11
N PRO A 139 11.05 -14.92 -10.31
CA PRO A 139 12.45 -15.31 -10.35
C PRO A 139 12.88 -15.75 -11.76
N GLY A 140 13.98 -15.20 -12.27
CA GLY A 140 14.53 -15.52 -13.58
C GLY A 140 14.09 -14.59 -14.72
N GLU A 141 13.15 -13.68 -14.49
CA GLU A 141 12.78 -12.67 -15.49
C GLU A 141 13.90 -11.64 -15.72
N PRO A 142 14.03 -11.10 -16.96
CA PRO A 142 15.05 -10.10 -17.28
C PRO A 142 14.82 -8.80 -16.52
N HIS A 143 15.88 -8.02 -16.30
CA HIS A 143 15.74 -6.68 -15.74
C HIS A 143 14.97 -5.79 -16.71
N TYR A 144 13.92 -5.12 -16.21
CA TYR A 144 13.13 -4.18 -17.00
C TYR A 144 13.67 -2.78 -16.76
N GLN A 145 13.93 -2.02 -17.83
CA GLN A 145 14.64 -0.74 -17.73
C GLN A 145 13.89 0.33 -16.90
N SER A 146 12.56 0.25 -16.85
CA SER A 146 11.68 1.22 -16.16
C SER A 146 10.71 0.57 -15.18
N SER A 147 10.97 -0.68 -14.76
CA SER A 147 10.07 -1.44 -13.90
C SER A 147 10.83 -2.28 -12.90
N SER A 148 10.30 -2.42 -11.69
CA SER A 148 10.78 -3.42 -10.75
C SER A 148 10.28 -4.83 -11.10
N GLY A 149 9.27 -4.94 -11.97
CA GLY A 149 8.50 -6.17 -12.18
C GLY A 149 7.55 -6.52 -11.05
N CYS A 150 7.50 -5.73 -9.97
CA CYS A 150 6.51 -5.89 -8.91
C CYS A 150 5.20 -5.20 -9.29
N MET A 151 4.09 -5.74 -8.78
CA MET A 151 2.75 -5.31 -9.14
C MET A 151 1.87 -5.19 -7.91
N PHE A 152 1.25 -4.03 -7.73
CA PHE A 152 0.17 -3.82 -6.77
C PHE A 152 -1.16 -3.85 -7.52
N THR A 153 -2.00 -4.85 -7.27
CA THR A 153 -3.30 -4.97 -7.95
C THR A 153 -4.43 -4.61 -7.00
N VAL A 154 -5.38 -3.79 -7.47
CA VAL A 154 -6.61 -3.45 -6.76
C VAL A 154 -7.80 -3.93 -7.59
N ASP A 155 -8.71 -4.67 -6.96
CA ASP A 155 -9.93 -5.14 -7.61
C ASP A 155 -10.77 -3.96 -8.11
N GLU A 156 -11.43 -4.13 -9.25
CA GLU A 156 -12.14 -3.05 -9.94
C GLU A 156 -13.30 -2.44 -9.12
N SER A 157 -13.78 -3.16 -8.11
CA SER A 157 -14.84 -2.69 -7.21
C SER A 157 -14.32 -1.70 -6.15
N TYR A 158 -13.00 -1.61 -5.97
CA TYR A 158 -12.37 -0.84 -4.89
C TYR A 158 -11.39 0.29 -5.32
N PRO A 159 -11.53 0.95 -6.48
CA PRO A 159 -10.62 2.04 -6.86
C PRO A 159 -10.66 3.22 -5.89
N HIS A 160 -11.82 3.44 -5.27
CA HIS A 160 -12.02 4.48 -4.27
C HIS A 160 -11.17 4.28 -3.01
N LEU A 161 -10.67 3.05 -2.75
CA LEU A 161 -9.80 2.73 -1.63
C LEU A 161 -8.33 2.61 -2.02
N ALA A 162 -7.95 2.84 -3.27
CA ALA A 162 -6.61 2.53 -3.77
C ALA A 162 -5.48 3.21 -2.96
N VAL A 163 -5.69 4.46 -2.54
CA VAL A 163 -4.74 5.18 -1.68
C VAL A 163 -4.63 4.53 -0.29
N GLU A 164 -5.75 4.17 0.34
CA GLU A 164 -5.75 3.53 1.66
C GLU A 164 -5.17 2.12 1.62
N LEU A 165 -5.43 1.38 0.54
CA LEU A 165 -4.87 0.07 0.28
C LEU A 165 -3.35 0.16 0.05
N LEU A 166 -2.87 1.13 -0.74
CA LEU A 166 -1.44 1.36 -0.92
C LEU A 166 -0.77 1.80 0.39
N ALA A 167 -1.35 2.76 1.11
CA ALA A 167 -0.81 3.24 2.38
C ALA A 167 -0.68 2.12 3.41
N SER A 168 -1.74 1.30 3.56
CA SER A 168 -1.72 0.15 4.46
C SER A 168 -0.73 -0.93 4.00
N LEU A 169 -0.63 -1.20 2.70
CA LEU A 169 0.37 -2.12 2.14
C LEU A 169 1.81 -1.68 2.46
N LEU A 170 2.13 -0.39 2.29
CA LEU A 170 3.47 0.14 2.59
C LEU A 170 3.83 -0.05 4.07
N ILE A 171 2.89 0.20 4.98
CA ILE A 171 3.08 -0.07 6.41
C ILE A 171 3.30 -1.57 6.65
N MET A 172 2.53 -2.45 6.01
CA MET A 172 2.70 -3.90 6.14
C MET A 172 4.06 -4.39 5.63
N ARG A 173 4.52 -3.84 4.50
CA ARG A 173 5.85 -4.12 3.94
C ARG A 173 6.96 -3.63 4.89
N HIS A 174 6.83 -2.44 5.48
CA HIS A 174 7.74 -1.92 6.50
C HIS A 174 7.81 -2.83 7.73
N ILE A 175 6.65 -3.29 8.23
CA ILE A 175 6.58 -4.25 9.33
C ILE A 175 7.34 -5.54 9.01
N ALA A 176 7.22 -6.05 7.78
CA ALA A 176 7.91 -7.26 7.37
C ALA A 176 9.43 -7.07 7.23
N GLU A 177 9.87 -5.93 6.67
CA GLU A 177 11.30 -5.59 6.51
C GLU A 177 12.00 -5.44 7.87
N HIS A 178 11.33 -4.81 8.84
CA HIS A 178 11.91 -4.50 10.15
C HIS A 178 11.50 -5.46 11.29
N ASN A 179 10.72 -6.50 11.00
CA ASN A 179 10.26 -7.52 11.96
C ASN A 179 9.53 -6.94 13.20
N LEU A 180 8.60 -6.00 12.96
CA LEU A 180 7.77 -5.35 13.99
C LEU A 180 6.50 -6.16 14.34
#